data_AF-A0A401T9C1-F1
#
_entry.id   AF-A0A401T9C1-F1
#
_cell.length_a   1.000
_cell.length_b   1.000
_cell.length_c   1.000
_cell.angle_alpha   90.00
_cell.angle_beta   90.00
_cell.angle_gamma   90.00
#
_symmetry.space_group_name_H-M   'P 1'
#
loop_
_entity.id
_entity.type
_entity.pdbx_description
1 polymer ?
#
loop_
_entity_poly.entity_id
_entity_poly.type
_entity_poly.pdbx_seq_one_letter_code
_entity_poly.pdbx_strand_id
1 'polypeptide(L)'
;YRLVCNGSSSEISLSRCLLFSDAWHTRYFHLKDPSCIGQVTDGRLTFHFDSTRPSCGSTLKVNITHFTHSNTIQASVIENYGLVSHNRTISLDFSCVYPLTIDISLFVSDEVVQR
;
A
#
# COMPACT_ATOMS: atom_id res chain seq x y z
N TYR A 1 -4.00 -8.56 -5.25
CA TYR A 1 -3.31 -8.03 -4.06
C TYR A 1 -4.34 -7.88 -2.93
N ARG A 2 -3.92 -7.53 -1.71
CA ARG A 2 -4.81 -7.11 -0.60
C ARG A 2 -4.39 -5.71 -0.19
N LEU A 3 -5.32 -4.78 -0.12
CA LEU A 3 -5.10 -3.39 0.31
C LEU A 3 -6.00 -3.10 1.51
N VAL A 4 -5.44 -2.54 2.56
CA VAL A 4 -6.12 -2.13 3.79
C VAL A 4 -5.79 -0.67 4.04
N CYS A 5 -6.83 0.15 4.17
CA CYS A 5 -6.75 1.60 4.30
C CYS A 5 -7.29 2.00 5.67
N ASN A 6 -6.43 2.03 6.70
CA ASN A 6 -6.77 2.28 8.10
C ASN A 6 -5.99 3.49 8.65
N GLY A 7 -5.93 4.59 7.90
CA GLY A 7 -5.17 5.77 8.29
C GLY A 7 -3.67 5.47 8.42
N SER A 8 -3.12 5.66 9.62
CA SER A 8 -1.69 5.43 9.89
C SER A 8 -1.27 3.95 9.89
N SER A 9 -2.23 3.01 9.97
CA SER A 9 -1.99 1.56 9.97
C SER A 9 -2.40 0.90 8.65
N SER A 10 -2.11 1.55 7.53
CA SER A 10 -2.47 1.04 6.21
C SER A 10 -1.42 0.06 5.69
N GLU A 11 -1.86 -0.93 4.93
CA GLU A 11 -0.99 -1.96 4.35
C GLU A 11 -1.45 -2.39 2.96
N ILE A 12 -0.49 -2.73 2.11
CA ILE A 12 -0.74 -3.44 0.85
C ILE A 12 0.13 -4.70 0.81
N SER A 13 -0.46 -5.83 0.41
CA SER A 13 0.26 -7.10 0.34
C SER A 13 0.02 -7.91 -0.93
N LEU A 14 1.09 -8.45 -1.48
CA LEU A 14 1.15 -9.32 -2.65
C LEU A 14 1.39 -10.76 -2.22
N SER A 15 0.75 -11.74 -2.88
CA SER A 15 1.00 -13.15 -2.56
C SER A 15 2.41 -13.54 -2.98
N ARG A 16 3.20 -14.12 -2.07
CA ARG A 16 4.56 -14.57 -2.37
C ARG A 16 4.56 -15.71 -3.41
N CYS A 17 3.52 -16.55 -3.43
CA CYS A 17 3.40 -17.63 -4.40
C CYS A 17 3.29 -17.12 -5.83
N LEU A 18 2.52 -16.04 -6.05
CA LEU A 18 2.37 -15.41 -7.36
C LEU A 18 3.66 -14.73 -7.83
N LEU A 19 4.42 -14.13 -6.91
CA LEU A 19 5.69 -13.51 -7.26
C LEU A 19 6.76 -14.54 -7.63
N PHE A 20 6.79 -15.69 -6.94
CA PHE A 20 7.76 -16.75 -7.21
C PHE A 20 7.44 -17.62 -8.42
N SER A 21 6.17 -17.85 -8.75
CA SER A 21 5.83 -18.51 -10.02
C SER A 21 6.43 -17.76 -11.21
N ASP A 22 6.60 -16.45 -11.05
CA ASP A 22 7.08 -15.54 -12.08
C ASP A 22 8.59 -15.24 -11.93
N ALA A 23 9.30 -16.01 -11.10
CA ALA A 23 10.74 -15.88 -10.80
C ALA A 23 11.18 -14.54 -10.17
N TRP A 24 10.25 -13.78 -9.58
CA TRP A 24 10.60 -12.54 -8.90
C TRP A 24 11.03 -12.76 -7.45
N HIS A 25 12.17 -12.19 -7.09
CA HIS A 25 12.55 -12.10 -5.69
C HIS A 25 11.92 -10.87 -5.03
N THR A 26 11.37 -11.06 -3.82
CA THR A 26 10.71 -10.00 -3.05
C THR A 26 11.59 -8.78 -2.79
N ARG A 27 12.91 -8.94 -2.75
CA ARG A 27 13.91 -7.85 -2.58
C ARG A 27 13.87 -6.79 -3.67
N TYR A 28 13.33 -7.11 -4.84
CA TYR A 28 13.27 -6.18 -5.96
C TYR A 28 12.07 -5.25 -5.89
N PHE A 29 11.12 -5.53 -5.00
CA PHE A 29 9.92 -4.73 -4.86
C PHE A 29 10.10 -3.64 -3.82
N HIS A 30 9.77 -2.42 -4.22
CA HIS A 30 9.77 -1.23 -3.37
C HIS A 30 8.55 -0.38 -3.70
N LEU A 31 8.20 0.57 -2.81
CA LEU A 31 7.25 1.63 -3.15
C LEU A 31 7.92 2.65 -4.09
N LYS A 32 7.24 3.76 -4.44
CA LYS A 32 7.83 4.76 -5.34
C LYS A 32 9.19 5.29 -4.85
N ASP A 33 9.40 5.37 -3.53
CA ASP A 33 10.72 5.51 -2.93
C ASP A 33 11.42 4.13 -2.82
N PRO A 34 12.57 3.92 -3.48
CA PRO A 34 13.31 2.66 -3.43
C PRO A 34 13.81 2.24 -2.05
N SER A 35 13.94 3.18 -1.10
CA SER A 35 14.30 2.85 0.28
C SER A 35 13.18 2.14 1.04
N CYS A 36 11.93 2.27 0.57
CA CYS A 36 10.77 1.65 1.16
C CYS A 36 10.52 0.25 0.57
N ILE A 37 11.23 -0.72 1.12
CA ILE A 37 11.13 -2.13 0.76
C ILE A 37 10.01 -2.85 1.51
N GLY A 38 9.49 -3.93 0.91
CA GLY A 38 8.45 -4.76 1.51
C GLY A 38 9.04 -5.84 2.43
N GLN A 39 8.26 -6.26 3.41
CA GLN A 39 8.59 -7.36 4.32
C GLN A 39 7.72 -8.57 4.03
N VAL A 40 8.24 -9.78 4.24
CA VAL A 40 7.44 -11.00 4.06
C VAL A 40 6.78 -11.37 5.38
N THR A 41 5.45 -11.27 5.42
CA THR A 41 4.61 -11.61 6.58
C THR A 41 3.53 -12.57 6.12
N ASP A 42 3.35 -13.70 6.80
CA ASP A 42 2.32 -14.72 6.51
C ASP A 42 2.26 -15.16 5.04
N GLY A 43 3.43 -15.35 4.41
CA GLY A 43 3.52 -15.78 3.01
C GLY A 43 3.12 -14.70 2.01
N ARG A 44 3.07 -13.43 2.41
CA ARG A 44 2.78 -12.29 1.55
C ARG A 44 3.89 -11.25 1.67
N LEU A 45 4.21 -10.60 0.56
CA LEU A 45 5.06 -9.42 0.57
C LEU A 45 4.20 -8.21 0.92
N THR A 46 4.42 -7.62 2.09
CA THR A 46 3.64 -6.56 2.69
C THR A 46 4.43 -5.26 2.75
N PHE A 47 3.77 -4.16 2.41
CA PHE A 47 4.27 -2.80 2.55
C PHE A 47 3.35 -2.05 3.51
N HIS A 48 3.91 -1.51 4.58
CA HIS A 48 3.20 -0.61 5.49
C HIS A 48 3.39 0.83 5.02
N PHE A 49 2.33 1.63 5.10
CA PHE A 49 2.37 3.04 4.74
C PHE A 49 1.38 3.85 5.59
N ASP A 50 1.73 5.11 5.82
CA ASP A 50 0.79 6.06 6.41
C ASP A 50 -0.08 6.62 5.28
N SER A 51 -1.39 6.37 5.33
CA SER A 51 -2.30 6.90 4.29
C SER A 51 -2.81 8.31 4.60
N THR A 52 -2.42 8.89 5.73
CA THR A 52 -2.77 10.26 6.15
C THR A 52 -1.67 11.27 5.85
N ARG A 53 -0.42 10.81 5.67
CA ARG A 53 0.73 11.67 5.39
C ARG A 53 1.59 11.10 4.25
N PRO A 54 2.02 11.95 3.29
CA PRO A 54 2.93 11.53 2.25
C PRO A 54 4.22 10.93 2.83
N SER A 55 4.56 9.71 2.43
CA SER A 55 5.76 8.97 2.81
C SER A 55 6.10 7.95 1.73
N CYS A 56 7.36 7.50 1.65
CA CYS A 56 7.78 6.51 0.66
C CYS A 56 7.44 6.90 -0.80
N GLY A 57 7.55 8.19 -1.11
CA GLY A 57 7.23 8.75 -2.42
C GLY A 57 5.73 8.81 -2.74
N SER A 58 4.84 8.56 -1.79
CA SER A 58 3.40 8.65 -2.03
C SER A 58 2.94 10.08 -2.36
N THR A 59 1.78 10.16 -2.99
CA THR A 59 1.12 11.43 -3.33
C THR A 59 -0.19 11.53 -2.56
N LEU A 60 -0.47 12.72 -2.03
CA LEU A 60 -1.75 13.09 -1.46
C LEU A 60 -2.43 14.11 -2.37
N LYS A 61 -3.65 13.81 -2.82
CA LYS A 61 -4.48 14.71 -3.61
C LYS A 61 -5.77 15.00 -2.86
N VAL A 62 -6.08 16.27 -2.66
CA VAL A 62 -7.32 16.69 -1.97
C VAL A 62 -8.26 17.30 -2.99
N ASN A 63 -9.49 16.78 -3.04
CA ASN A 63 -10.61 17.35 -3.79
C ASN A 63 -11.67 17.84 -2.80
N ILE A 64 -12.77 18.42 -3.30
CA ILE A 64 -13.81 19.05 -2.47
C ILE A 64 -14.42 18.08 -1.44
N THR A 65 -14.56 16.80 -1.79
CA THR A 65 -15.29 15.82 -0.95
C THR A 65 -14.38 14.80 -0.25
N HIS A 66 -13.19 14.53 -0.80
CA HIS A 66 -12.32 13.47 -0.34
C HIS A 66 -10.85 13.84 -0.55
N PHE A 67 -9.97 13.23 0.24
CA PHE A 67 -8.56 13.14 -0.09
C PHE A 67 -8.21 11.72 -0.57
N THR A 68 -7.33 11.65 -1.56
CA THR A 68 -6.81 10.41 -2.14
C THR A 68 -5.33 10.33 -1.85
N HIS A 69 -4.93 9.26 -1.16
CA HIS A 69 -3.54 8.88 -1.00
C HIS A 69 -3.20 7.79 -2.00
N SER A 70 -2.15 7.97 -2.81
CA SER A 70 -1.75 7.02 -3.86
C SER A 70 -0.26 6.73 -3.83
N ASN A 71 0.13 5.51 -4.15
CA ASN A 71 1.53 5.12 -4.34
C ASN A 71 1.59 3.96 -5.35
N THR A 72 2.79 3.54 -5.72
CA THR A 72 3.06 2.51 -6.73
C THR A 72 4.06 1.51 -6.15
N ILE A 73 3.76 0.22 -6.23
CA ILE A 73 4.76 -0.83 -6.01
C ILE A 73 5.50 -1.03 -7.32
N GLN A 74 6.82 -0.95 -7.28
CA GLN A 74 7.70 -1.11 -8.43
C GLN A 74 8.69 -2.25 -8.18
N ALA A 75 9.02 -2.99 -9.22
CA ALA A 75 10.17 -3.88 -9.24
C ALA A 75 10.80 -3.87 -10.63
N SER A 76 12.13 -3.81 -10.71
CA SER A 76 12.85 -3.92 -11.98
C SER A 76 14.03 -4.87 -11.84
N VAL A 77 14.17 -5.78 -12.80
CA VAL A 77 15.30 -6.72 -12.87
C VAL A 77 15.83 -6.69 -14.30
N ILE A 78 17.14 -6.49 -14.41
CA ILE A 78 17.87 -6.66 -15.67
C ILE A 78 18.35 -8.11 -15.70
N GLU A 79 17.74 -8.92 -16.54
CA GLU A 79 18.18 -10.29 -16.79
C GLU A 79 19.11 -10.29 -18.00
N ASN A 80 20.37 -10.69 -17.80
CA ASN A 80 21.34 -10.83 -18.88
C ASN A 80 21.27 -12.25 -19.44
N TYR A 81 20.76 -12.40 -20.65
CA TYR A 81 20.78 -13.66 -21.40
C TYR A 81 21.86 -13.58 -22.49
N GLY A 82 23.11 -13.82 -22.11
CA GLY A 82 24.25 -13.74 -23.02
C GLY A 82 24.49 -12.31 -23.51
N LEU A 83 24.37 -12.06 -24.82
CA LEU A 83 24.58 -10.74 -25.45
C LEU A 83 23.35 -9.83 -25.40
N VAL A 84 22.19 -10.34 -24.97
CA VAL A 84 20.92 -9.59 -24.91
C VAL A 84 20.54 -9.37 -23.46
N SER A 85 20.35 -8.11 -23.07
CA SER A 85 19.77 -7.75 -21.77
C SER A 85 18.26 -7.56 -21.93
N HIS A 86 17.48 -8.22 -21.07
CA HIS A 86 16.03 -8.06 -21.02
C HIS A 86 15.66 -7.37 -19.71
N ASN A 87 15.03 -6.20 -19.81
CA ASN A 87 14.54 -5.50 -18.63
C ASN A 87 13.11 -5.97 -18.34
N ARG A 88 12.91 -6.58 -17.18
CA ARG A 88 11.58 -6.91 -16.67
C ARG A 88 11.22 -5.87 -15.62
N THR A 89 10.04 -5.29 -15.75
CA THR A 89 9.52 -4.31 -14.80
C THR A 89 8.09 -4.65 -14.41
N ILE A 90 7.79 -4.57 -13.12
CA ILE A 90 6.45 -4.61 -12.55
C ILE A 90 6.14 -3.23 -11.98
N SER A 91 4.93 -2.73 -12.26
CA SER A 91 4.38 -1.54 -11.65
C SER A 91 2.92 -1.82 -11.26
N LEU A 92 2.59 -1.59 -9.99
CA LEU A 92 1.22 -1.74 -9.48
C LEU A 92 0.83 -0.47 -8.73
N ASP A 93 -0.08 0.29 -9.32
CA ASP A 93 -0.63 1.49 -8.70
C ASP A 93 -1.74 1.13 -7.70
N PHE A 94 -1.76 1.81 -6.56
CA PHE A 94 -2.81 1.67 -5.57
C PHE A 94 -3.17 3.02 -4.93
N SER A 95 -4.40 3.11 -4.42
CA SER A 95 -4.87 4.30 -3.73
C SER A 95 -5.90 4.00 -2.64
N CYS A 96 -5.88 4.84 -1.60
CA CYS A 96 -6.89 4.91 -0.55
C CYS A 96 -7.63 6.25 -0.69
N VAL A 97 -8.95 6.22 -0.60
CA VAL A 97 -9.81 7.43 -0.70
C VAL A 97 -10.53 7.61 0.63
N TYR A 98 -10.47 8.81 1.18
CA TYR A 98 -11.02 9.14 2.48
C TYR A 98 -11.93 10.37 2.39
N PRO A 99 -13.15 10.33 2.94
CA PRO A 99 -14.04 11.48 2.96
C PRO A 99 -13.48 12.58 3.87
N LEU A 100 -13.69 13.84 3.49
CA LEU A 100 -13.34 14.98 4.32
C LEU A 100 -14.35 15.22 5.45
N THR A 101 -15.58 14.74 5.29
CA THR A 101 -16.67 14.85 6.26
C THR A 101 -17.09 13.47 6.72
N ILE A 102 -17.20 13.28 8.04
CA ILE A 102 -17.60 12.02 8.66
C ILE A 102 -18.78 12.31 9.59
N ASP A 103 -19.85 11.54 9.46
CA ASP A 103 -20.98 11.58 10.39
C ASP A 103 -20.69 10.62 11.55
N ILE A 104 -20.67 11.16 12.77
CA ILE A 104 -20.40 10.41 14.00
C ILE A 104 -21.69 10.38 14.81
N SER A 105 -22.12 9.17 15.21
CA SER A 105 -23.23 8.98 16.14
C SER A 105 -22.70 8.54 17.50
N LEU A 106 -23.29 9.09 18.57
CA LEU A 106 -23.00 8.70 19.95
C LEU A 106 -24.17 7.87 20.47
N PHE A 107 -23.90 6.65 20.91
CA PHE A 107 -24.86 5.85 21.64
C PHE A 107 -24.60 6.06 23.14
N VAL A 108 -25.59 6.61 23.84
CA VAL A 108 -25.56 6.74 25.30
C VAL A 108 -26.49 5.68 25.88
N SER A 109 -25.97 4.80 26.75
CA SER A 109 -26.80 3.88 27.53
C SER A 109 -27.44 4.65 28.68
N ASP A 110 -28.76 4.52 28.79
CA ASP A 110 -29.63 5.32 29.66
C ASP A 110 -29.58 4.85 31.14
N GLU A 111 -28.37 4.79 31.73
CA GLU A 111 -28.18 4.38 33.14
C GLU A 111 -27.89 5.57 34.10
N VAL A 112 -27.92 6.82 33.62
CA VAL A 112 -27.55 7.99 34.44
C VAL A 112 -28.77 8.83 34.90
N VAL A 113 -30.00 8.50 34.52
CA VAL A 113 -31.22 9.20 35.00
C VAL A 113 -31.99 8.37 36.04
N GLN A 114 -31.30 7.79 37.02
CA GLN A 114 -31.91 7.38 38.30
C GLN A 114 -30.92 7.56 39.46
N ARG A 115 -30.80 8.79 39.98
CA ARG A 115 -30.50 9.06 41.39
C ARG A 115 -30.90 10.47 41.79
#